data_AF-A0A0P9DGH3-F1
#
_entry.id   AF-A0A0P9DGH3-F1
#
_cell.length_a   1.000
_cell.length_b   1.000
_cell.length_c   1.000
_cell.angle_alpha   90.00
_cell.angle_beta   90.00
_cell.angle_gamma   90.00
#
_symmetry.space_group_name_H-M   'P 1'
#
loop_
_entity.id
_entity.type
_entity.pdbx_description
1 polymer ?
#
loop_
_entity_poly.entity_id
_entity_poly.type
_entity_poly.pdbx_seq_one_letter_code
_entity_poly.pdbx_strand_id
1 'polypeptide(L)'
;VKPLMEVKMGEVLPVEQVRTWKRVPPRMVELAQARGAYEELAALYTTERATAEQLADQLAAAGLMPRERILIQQAGGVLGAHAGPGAVGIGGLLK
;
A
#
# COMPACT_ATOMS: atom_id res chain seq x y z
N VAL A 1 13.34 10.22 7.19
CA VAL A 1 12.69 8.97 7.64
C VAL A 1 11.23 8.99 7.17
N LYS A 2 10.68 7.86 6.75
CA LYS A 2 9.30 7.70 6.25
C LYS A 2 8.60 6.58 7.03
N PRO A 3 7.61 6.90 7.88
CA PRO A 3 6.94 5.89 8.67
C PRO A 3 6.04 5.03 7.78
N LEU A 4 6.06 3.72 8.01
CA LEU A 4 5.03 2.81 7.51
C LEU A 4 4.00 2.61 8.62
N MET A 5 2.75 2.89 8.28
CA MET A 5 1.62 2.84 9.20
C MET A 5 0.74 1.65 8.80
N GLU A 6 0.28 0.90 9.79
CA GLU A 6 -0.71 -0.16 9.61
C GLU A 6 -2.00 0.26 10.30
N VAL A 7 -3.13 0.00 9.64
CA VAL A 7 -4.44 0.07 10.28
C VAL A 7 -4.86 -1.35 10.65
N LYS A 8 -5.03 -1.61 11.94
CA LYS A 8 -5.45 -2.92 12.47
C LYS A 8 -6.49 -2.70 13.55
N MET A 9 -7.64 -3.37 13.42
CA MET A 9 -8.76 -3.23 14.37
C MET A 9 -9.18 -1.77 14.65
N GLY A 10 -9.08 -0.91 13.63
CA GLY A 10 -9.42 0.51 13.75
C GLY A 10 -8.33 1.40 14.35
N GLU A 11 -7.20 0.83 14.79
CA GLU A 11 -6.06 1.57 15.32
C GLU A 11 -4.97 1.76 14.26
N VAL A 12 -4.34 2.94 14.27
CA VAL A 12 -3.19 3.25 13.41
C VAL A 12 -1.90 3.01 14.19
N LEU A 13 -1.14 2.00 13.79
CA LEU A 13 0.08 1.57 14.46
C LEU A 13 1.31 1.80 13.57
N PRO A 14 2.42 2.32 14.10
CA PRO A 14 3.67 2.38 13.36
C PRO A 14 4.25 0.96 13.24
N VAL A 15 4.46 0.50 12.00
CA VAL A 15 5.13 -0.79 11.74
C VAL A 15 6.63 -0.60 11.82
N GLU A 16 7.15 0.39 11.10
CA GLU A 16 8.59 0.66 11.02
C GLU A 16 8.90 2.03 10.40
N GLN A 17 10.17 2.40 10.43
CA GLN A 17 10.69 3.63 9.86
C GLN A 17 11.65 3.35 8.71
N VAL A 18 11.23 3.69 7.48
CA VAL A 18 12.06 3.50 6.29
C VAL A 18 12.93 4.73 6.05
N ARG A 19 14.22 4.52 5.75
CA ARG A 19 15.18 5.63 5.59
C ARG A 19 15.03 6.40 4.28
N THR A 20 14.59 5.74 3.21
CA THR A 20 14.45 6.31 1.85
C THR A 20 13.13 5.93 1.20
N TRP A 21 12.54 6.84 0.42
CA TRP A 21 11.30 6.60 -0.33
C TRP A 21 11.40 5.39 -1.27
N LYS A 22 12.56 5.16 -1.89
CA LYS A 22 12.78 4.01 -2.79
C LYS A 22 12.61 2.65 -2.10
N ARG A 23 12.79 2.57 -0.77
CA ARG A 23 12.62 1.34 -0.01
C ARG A 23 11.20 1.09 0.46
N VAL A 24 10.31 2.08 0.34
CA VAL A 24 8.92 1.98 0.83
C VAL A 24 8.12 0.94 0.02
N PRO A 25 8.07 0.97 -1.33
CA PRO A 25 7.27 -0.01 -2.09
C PRO A 25 7.70 -1.47 -1.90
N PRO A 26 8.99 -1.85 -2.04
CA PRO A 26 9.40 -3.24 -1.84
C PRO A 26 9.04 -3.75 -0.44
N ARG A 27 9.17 -2.87 0.57
CA ARG A 27 8.88 -3.24 1.94
C ARG A 27 7.38 -3.40 2.21
N MET A 28 6.53 -2.57 1.61
CA MET A 28 5.08 -2.78 1.66
C MET A 28 4.66 -4.11 1.03
N VAL A 29 5.33 -4.53 -0.05
CA VAL A 29 5.09 -5.82 -0.70
C VAL A 29 5.47 -6.98 0.22
N GLU A 30 6.64 -6.93 0.88
CA GLU A 30 7.05 -7.93 1.86
C GLU A 30 6.03 -8.07 3.00
N LEU A 31 5.53 -6.94 3.53
CA LEU A 31 4.51 -6.93 4.58
C LEU A 31 3.17 -7.50 4.09
N ALA A 32 2.78 -7.22 2.85
CA ALA A 32 1.58 -7.79 2.25
C ALA A 32 1.71 -9.31 2.07
N GLN A 33 2.85 -9.82 1.59
CA GLN A 33 3.11 -11.26 1.48
C GLN A 33 3.04 -11.96 2.84
N ALA A 34 3.57 -11.34 3.90
CA ALA A 34 3.55 -11.90 5.25
C ALA A 34 2.12 -12.03 5.84
N ARG A 35 1.14 -11.29 5.32
CA ARG A 35 -0.26 -11.36 5.76
C ARG A 35 -1.04 -12.54 5.16
N GLY A 36 -0.55 -13.15 4.08
CA GLY A 36 -1.18 -14.31 3.44
C GLY A 36 -1.97 -13.97 2.18
N ALA A 37 -3.02 -14.76 1.90
CA ALA A 37 -3.77 -14.67 0.66
C ALA A 37 -4.90 -13.64 0.74
N TYR A 38 -5.05 -12.84 -0.32
CA TYR A 38 -6.08 -11.82 -0.43
C TYR A 38 -7.25 -12.28 -1.32
N GLU A 39 -8.47 -11.91 -0.95
CA GLU A 39 -9.67 -11.99 -1.80
C GLU A 39 -9.77 -10.77 -2.71
N GLU A 40 -9.47 -9.59 -2.14
CA GLU A 40 -9.44 -8.30 -2.80
C GLU A 40 -8.15 -7.56 -2.44
N LEU A 41 -7.58 -6.82 -3.40
CA LEU A 41 -6.34 -6.07 -3.22
C LEU A 41 -6.39 -4.74 -3.99
N ALA A 42 -5.94 -3.67 -3.35
CA ALA A 42 -5.88 -2.32 -3.90
C ALA A 42 -4.55 -1.63 -3.59
N ALA A 43 -4.02 -0.92 -4.59
CA ALA A 43 -2.95 0.05 -4.43
C ALA A 43 -3.55 1.46 -4.35
N LEU A 44 -3.16 2.21 -3.32
CA LEU A 44 -3.71 3.53 -2.99
C LEU A 44 -2.68 4.63 -3.24
N TYR A 45 -3.10 5.82 -3.68
CA TYR A 45 -2.25 7.01 -3.84
C TYR A 45 -2.96 8.29 -3.37
N THR A 46 -2.22 9.32 -2.96
CA THR A 46 -2.81 10.65 -2.68
C THR A 46 -2.68 11.62 -3.85
N THR A 47 -1.52 11.70 -4.49
CA THR A 47 -1.24 12.66 -5.58
C THR A 47 -0.95 11.97 -6.91
N GLU A 48 0.05 11.11 -6.96
CA GLU A 48 0.57 10.53 -8.20
C GLU A 48 0.03 9.12 -8.44
N ARG A 49 -0.90 8.98 -9.38
CA ARG A 49 -1.47 7.66 -9.76
C ARG A 49 -0.39 6.67 -10.18
N ALA A 50 0.63 7.14 -10.90
CA ALA A 50 1.73 6.33 -11.38
C ALA A 50 2.46 5.58 -10.25
N THR A 51 2.52 6.15 -9.04
CA THR A 51 3.14 5.48 -7.89
C THR A 51 2.32 4.26 -7.42
N ALA A 52 0.98 4.35 -7.45
CA ALA A 52 0.13 3.19 -7.15
C ALA A 52 0.15 2.14 -8.27
N GLU A 53 0.28 2.56 -9.54
CA GLU A 53 0.46 1.64 -10.67
C GLU A 53 1.74 0.80 -10.52
N GLN A 54 2.86 1.46 -10.22
CA GLN A 54 4.13 0.79 -9.95
C GLN A 54 4.06 -0.16 -8.74
N LEU A 55 3.28 0.19 -7.71
CA LEU A 55 3.07 -0.69 -6.57
C LEU A 55 2.22 -1.90 -6.96
N ALA A 56 1.15 -1.71 -7.73
CA ALA A 56 0.31 -2.78 -8.23
C ALA A 56 1.11 -3.78 -9.11
N ASP A 57 2.01 -3.28 -9.95
CA ASP A 57 2.93 -4.13 -10.74
C ASP A 57 3.82 -4.99 -9.83
N GLN A 58 4.36 -4.41 -8.77
CA GLN A 58 5.20 -5.14 -7.80
C GLN A 58 4.39 -6.17 -7.01
N LEU A 59 3.16 -5.86 -6.61
CA LEU A 59 2.26 -6.80 -5.92
C LEU A 59 1.91 -7.99 -6.82
N ALA A 60 1.65 -7.74 -8.10
CA ALA A 60 1.40 -8.79 -9.08
C ALA A 60 2.65 -9.66 -9.32
N ALA A 61 3.82 -9.04 -9.52
CA ALA A 61 5.08 -9.75 -9.66
C ALA A 61 5.44 -10.60 -8.43
N ALA A 62 5.01 -10.17 -7.24
CA ALA A 62 5.15 -10.90 -5.99
C ALA A 62 4.15 -12.05 -5.80
N GLY A 63 3.25 -12.28 -6.77
CA GLY A 63 2.29 -13.38 -6.78
C GLY A 63 1.06 -13.19 -5.89
N LEU A 64 0.82 -11.98 -5.38
CA LEU A 64 -0.30 -11.70 -4.46
C LEU A 64 -1.67 -11.72 -5.17
N MET A 65 -1.74 -11.17 -6.39
CA MET A 65 -2.96 -11.11 -7.20
C MET A 65 -2.61 -10.77 -8.67
N PRO A 66 -3.33 -11.30 -9.68
CA PRO A 66 -3.15 -10.87 -11.07
C PRO A 66 -3.31 -9.35 -11.21
N ARG A 67 -2.46 -8.72 -12.02
CA ARG A 67 -2.35 -7.27 -12.10
C ARG A 67 -3.67 -6.57 -12.45
N GLU A 68 -4.48 -7.21 -13.28
CA GLU A 68 -5.77 -6.74 -13.78
C GLU A 68 -6.85 -6.77 -12.71
N ARG A 69 -6.65 -7.56 -11.64
CA ARG A 69 -7.53 -7.65 -10.48
C ARG A 69 -7.14 -6.71 -9.34
N ILE A 70 -5.96 -6.10 -9.39
CA ILE A 70 -5.52 -5.14 -8.37
C ILE A 70 -6.15 -3.78 -8.68
N LEU A 71 -6.98 -3.30 -7.76
CA LEU A 71 -7.61 -1.98 -7.87
C LEU A 71 -6.57 -0.89 -7.68
N ILE A 72 -6.69 0.19 -8.44
CA ILE A 72 -5.90 1.41 -8.23
C ILE A 72 -6.87 2.48 -7.79
N GLN A 73 -6.64 3.04 -6.59
CA GLN A 73 -7.54 4.06 -6.07
C GLN A 73 -6.86 5.26 -5.45
N GLN A 74 -7.46 6.42 -5.67
CA GLN A 74 -7.04 7.63 -4.97
C GLN A 74 -7.62 7.62 -3.55
N ALA A 75 -6.78 7.87 -2.56
CA ALA A 75 -7.23 8.08 -1.20
C ALA A 75 -8.11 9.34 -1.14
N GLY A 76 -9.30 9.23 -0.55
CA GLY A 76 -10.22 10.36 -0.38
C GLY A 76 -9.62 11.49 0.46
N GLY A 77 -10.20 12.69 0.37
CA GLY A 77 -9.64 13.92 0.97
C GLY A 77 -9.31 13.83 2.46
N VAL A 78 -10.06 13.05 3.24
CA VAL A 78 -9.79 12.81 4.67
C VAL A 78 -8.49 12.02 4.87
N LEU A 79 -8.34 10.87 4.18
CA LEU A 79 -7.10 10.07 4.24
C LEU A 79 -5.91 10.84 3.67
N GLY A 80 -6.12 11.58 2.58
CA GLY A 80 -5.09 12.42 1.97
C GLY A 80 -4.57 13.53 2.87
N ALA A 81 -5.45 14.20 3.63
CA ALA A 81 -5.07 15.26 4.56
C ALA A 81 -4.17 14.77 5.70
N HIS A 82 -4.34 13.52 6.15
CA HIS A 82 -3.53 12.92 7.20
C HIS A 82 -2.27 12.23 6.69
N ALA A 83 -2.33 11.56 5.53
CA ALA A 83 -1.19 10.87 4.94
C ALA A 83 -0.21 11.82 4.24
N GLY A 84 -0.70 12.96 3.77
CA GLY A 84 0.07 13.98 3.06
C GLY A 84 0.33 13.67 1.58
N PRO A 85 0.90 14.64 0.85
CA PRO A 85 1.24 14.49 -0.57
C PRO A 85 2.26 13.38 -0.83
N GLY A 86 2.09 12.64 -1.93
CA GLY A 86 3.00 11.57 -2.33
C GLY A 86 2.90 10.28 -1.50
N ALA A 87 1.88 10.16 -0.66
CA ALA A 87 1.62 8.93 0.08
C ALA A 87 1.06 7.84 -0.84
N VAL A 88 1.46 6.61 -0.54
CA VAL A 88 1.08 5.38 -1.24
C VAL A 88 0.73 4.32 -0.20
N GLY A 89 -0.21 3.43 -0.50
CA GLY A 89 -0.64 2.40 0.44
C GLY A 89 -1.19 1.14 -0.22
N ILE A 90 -1.42 0.12 0.60
CA ILE A 90 -2.07 -1.14 0.21
C ILE A 90 -3.33 -1.30 1.07
N GLY A 91 -4.45 -1.62 0.44
CA GLY A 91 -5.67 -2.07 1.11
C GLY A 91 -6.08 -3.44 0.57
N GLY A 92 -6.71 -4.28 1.38
CA GLY A 92 -7.18 -5.58 0.89
C GLY A 92 -7.95 -6.37 1.94
N LEU A 93 -8.73 -7.34 1.46
CA LEU A 93 -9.45 -8.31 2.26
C LEU A 93 -8.69 -9.63 2.25
N LEU A 94 -8.40 -10.18 3.43
CA LEU A 94 -7.74 -11.48 3.56
C LEU A 94 -8.77 -12.62 3.44
N LYS A 95 -8.31 -13.77 2.94
CA LYS A 95 -9.06 -15.04 2.99
C LYS A 95 -9.14 -15.61 4.41
#